data_AF-A0A1G2PD39-F1
#
_entry.id   AF-A0A1G2PD39-F1
#
_cell.length_a   1.000
_cell.length_b   1.000
_cell.length_c   1.000
_cell.angle_alpha   90.00
_cell.angle_beta   90.00
_cell.angle_gamma   90.00
#
_symmetry.space_group_name_H-M   'P 1'
#
loop_
_entity.id
_entity.type
_entity.pdbx_description
1 polymer ?
#
loop_
_entity_poly.entity_id
_entity_poly.type
_entity_poly.pdbx_seq_one_letter_code
_entity_poly.pdbx_strand_id
1 'polypeptide(L)'
;MNNLKFAFFGTSNFSVFCLEELKTLGFLPTLIITTPDKPAGRKLILTPTPVKIWAQKNKIECLTPEKLDSYFTLKLSVLNLPLFLVASYGKIIPKNIVDLPKNGILNIHPSLYLNIADRLLCKPRS
;
A
#
# COMPACT_ATOMS: atom_id res chain seq x y z
N MET A 1 4.49 -12.19 -17.95
CA MET A 1 4.52 -11.32 -16.75
C MET A 1 3.23 -10.52 -16.74
N ASN A 2 2.49 -10.54 -15.63
CA ASN A 2 1.23 -9.82 -15.53
C ASN A 2 1.51 -8.31 -15.52
N ASN A 3 0.95 -7.57 -16.48
CA ASN A 3 1.23 -6.14 -16.69
C ASN A 3 0.43 -5.22 -15.74
N LEU A 4 0.06 -5.70 -14.55
CA LEU A 4 -0.72 -4.95 -13.58
C LEU A 4 0.19 -3.94 -12.87
N LYS A 5 -0.06 -2.65 -13.09
CA LYS A 5 0.61 -1.57 -12.36
C LYS A 5 -0.22 -1.16 -11.15
N PHE A 6 0.37 -1.18 -9.98
CA PHE A 6 -0.32 -0.80 -8.75
C PHE A 6 0.66 -0.23 -7.73
N ALA A 7 0.13 0.58 -6.81
CA ALA A 7 0.84 1.00 -5.61
C ALA A 7 0.45 0.10 -4.43
N PHE A 8 1.40 -0.22 -3.55
CA PHE A 8 1.15 -1.01 -2.36
C PHE A 8 1.43 -0.19 -1.10
N PHE A 9 0.41 -0.02 -0.25
CA PHE A 9 0.50 0.66 1.03
C PHE A 9 0.59 -0.38 2.16
N GLY A 10 1.70 -0.42 2.87
CA GLY A 10 1.84 -1.33 4.00
C GLY A 10 3.04 -1.02 4.88
N THR A 11 3.07 -1.57 6.09
CA THR A 11 4.13 -1.29 7.06
C THR A 11 4.54 -2.49 7.90
N SER A 12 3.63 -3.42 8.20
CA SER A 12 3.87 -4.50 9.15
C SER A 12 4.44 -5.77 8.48
N ASN A 13 4.77 -6.77 9.29
CA ASN A 13 5.15 -8.10 8.78
C ASN A 13 4.03 -8.77 7.99
N PHE A 14 2.76 -8.48 8.31
CA PHE A 14 1.63 -8.96 7.52
C PHE A 14 1.66 -8.40 6.09
N SER A 15 2.01 -7.12 5.94
CA SER A 15 2.19 -6.51 4.62
C SER A 15 3.29 -7.21 3.82
N VAL A 16 4.39 -7.62 4.46
CA VAL A 16 5.48 -8.38 3.83
C VAL A 16 5.01 -9.76 3.39
N PHE A 17 4.22 -10.46 4.21
CA PHE A 17 3.60 -11.72 3.83
C PHE A 17 2.76 -11.56 2.55
N CYS A 18 1.89 -10.55 2.49
CA CYS A 18 1.12 -10.25 1.28
C CYS A 18 2.01 -9.95 0.05
N LEU A 19 3.11 -9.22 0.24
CA LEU A 19 4.05 -8.88 -0.84
C LEU A 19 4.79 -10.12 -1.38
N GLU A 20 5.19 -11.04 -0.51
CA GLU A 20 5.79 -12.31 -0.94
C GLU A 20 4.79 -13.15 -1.74
N GLU A 21 3.55 -13.29 -1.27
CA GLU A 21 2.49 -14.01 -2.02
C GLU A 21 2.19 -13.36 -3.37
N LEU A 22 2.12 -12.03 -3.44
CA LEU A 22 1.96 -11.33 -4.72
C LEU A 22 3.14 -11.62 -5.66
N LYS A 23 4.37 -11.63 -5.12
CA LYS A 23 5.58 -11.92 -5.88
C LYS A 23 5.61 -13.36 -6.39
N THR A 24 5.19 -14.37 -5.62
CA THR A 24 5.12 -15.77 -6.09
C THR A 24 4.12 -15.93 -7.23
N LEU A 25 3.03 -15.16 -7.20
CA LEU A 25 2.02 -15.09 -8.26
C LEU A 25 2.44 -14.21 -9.46
N GLY A 26 3.64 -13.62 -9.43
CA GLY A 26 4.19 -12.81 -10.51
C GLY A 26 3.64 -11.37 -10.57
N PHE A 27 3.05 -10.88 -9.48
CA PHE A 27 2.61 -9.50 -9.32
C PHE A 27 3.61 -8.73 -8.46
N LEU A 28 4.28 -7.74 -9.06
CA LEU A 28 5.17 -6.83 -8.33
C LEU A 28 4.59 -5.41 -8.34
N PRO A 29 4.55 -4.71 -7.19
CA PRO A 29 4.10 -3.33 -7.16
C PRO A 29 5.06 -2.43 -7.94
N THR A 30 4.50 -1.41 -8.60
CA THR A 30 5.29 -0.35 -9.24
C THR A 30 5.87 0.58 -8.19
N LEU A 31 5.14 0.79 -7.10
CA LEU A 31 5.51 1.68 -6.00
C LEU A 31 5.06 1.08 -4.68
N ILE A 32 5.92 1.17 -3.66
CA ILE A 32 5.57 0.83 -2.28
C ILE A 32 5.51 2.11 -1.46
N ILE A 33 4.48 2.23 -0.62
CA ILE A 33 4.32 3.30 0.36
C ILE A 33 4.30 2.66 1.74
N THR A 34 5.27 3.02 2.57
CA THR A 34 5.35 2.59 3.98
C THR A 34 5.47 3.81 4.88
N THR A 35 5.33 3.61 6.19
CA THR A 35 5.57 4.68 7.15
C THR A 35 7.08 4.92 7.32
N PRO A 36 7.48 6.14 7.78
CA PRO A 36 8.87 6.40 8.12
C PRO A 36 9.42 5.42 9.15
N ASP A 37 10.73 5.28 9.15
CA ASP A 37 11.45 4.46 10.13
C ASP A 37 11.09 4.93 11.55
N LYS A 38 10.88 3.98 12.45
CA LYS A 38 10.49 4.27 13.84
C LYS A 38 11.52 3.69 14.81
N PRO A 39 11.72 4.34 15.96
CA PRO A 39 12.48 3.73 17.05
C PRO A 39 11.87 2.39 17.48
N ALA A 40 12.71 1.37 17.62
CA ALA A 40 12.28 0.04 18.04
C ALA A 40 13.16 -0.52 19.18
N GLY A 41 12.56 -1.39 20.01
CA GLY A 41 13.22 -2.03 21.15
C GLY A 41 13.55 -1.08 22.30
N ARG A 42 14.17 -1.63 23.36
CA ARG A 42 14.52 -0.86 24.58
C ARG A 42 15.54 0.27 24.33
N LYS A 43 16.34 0.16 23.27
CA LYS A 43 17.36 1.15 22.88
C LYS A 43 16.86 2.21 21.90
N LEU A 44 15.59 2.15 21.47
CA LEU A 44 14.96 3.11 20.57
C LEU A 44 15.78 3.37 19.28
N ILE A 45 16.37 2.31 18.74
CA ILE A 45 17.18 2.43 17.52
C ILE A 45 16.24 2.65 16.34
N LEU A 46 16.54 3.67 15.52
CA LEU A 46 15.79 3.95 14.30
C LEU A 46 15.88 2.73 13.37
N THR A 47 14.74 2.06 13.18
CA THR A 47 14.69 0.79 12.46
C THR A 47 13.77 0.93 11.24
N PRO A 48 14.23 0.50 10.04
CA PRO A 48 13.38 0.52 8.86
C PRO A 48 12.20 -0.44 9.01
N THR A 49 11.08 -0.06 8.40
CA THR A 49 9.91 -0.94 8.39
C THR A 49 10.23 -2.25 7.65
N PRO A 50 9.63 -3.39 8.02
CA PRO A 50 9.85 -4.66 7.32
C PRO A 50 9.50 -4.55 5.82
N VAL A 51 8.49 -3.75 5.48
CA VAL A 51 8.14 -3.45 4.08
C VAL A 51 9.23 -2.66 3.35
N LYS A 52 9.88 -1.69 4.01
CA LYS A 52 11.02 -0.95 3.42
C LYS A 52 12.19 -1.88 3.13
N ILE A 53 12.53 -2.77 4.07
CA ILE A 53 13.58 -3.78 3.89
C ILE A 53 13.23 -4.68 2.69
N TRP A 54 11.98 -5.13 2.61
CA TRP A 54 11.50 -5.96 1.50
C TRP A 54 11.61 -5.23 0.15
N ALA A 55 11.19 -3.96 0.08
CA ALA A 55 11.27 -3.16 -1.13
C ALA A 55 12.72 -2.99 -1.62
N GLN A 56 13.65 -2.70 -0.69
CA GLN A 56 15.08 -2.60 -0.99
C GLN A 56 15.65 -3.90 -1.54
N LYS A 57 15.33 -5.05 -0.91
CA LYS A 57 15.78 -6.37 -1.37
C LYS A 57 15.28 -6.70 -2.79
N ASN A 58 14.07 -6.27 -3.12
CA ASN A 58 13.43 -6.53 -4.41
C ASN A 58 13.63 -5.40 -5.44
N LYS A 59 14.41 -4.35 -5.10
CA LYS A 59 14.68 -3.19 -5.95
C LYS A 59 13.41 -2.47 -6.43
N ILE A 60 12.42 -2.32 -5.55
CA ILE A 60 11.17 -1.60 -5.83
C ILE A 60 11.24 -0.23 -5.17
N GLU A 61 10.77 0.81 -5.89
CA GLU A 61 10.70 2.17 -5.35
C GLU A 61 9.82 2.19 -4.09
N CYS A 62 10.33 2.80 -3.03
CA CYS A 62 9.67 2.88 -1.74
C CYS A 62 9.62 4.32 -1.24
N LEU A 63 8.42 4.85 -1.01
CA LEU A 63 8.19 6.17 -0.41
C LEU A 63 7.81 6.02 1.06
N THR A 64 8.37 6.90 1.89
CA THR A 64 8.12 6.97 3.34
C THR A 64 7.58 8.34 3.75
N PRO A 65 6.40 8.76 3.27
CA PRO A 65 5.86 10.07 3.60
C PRO A 65 5.56 10.19 5.10
N GLU A 66 6.02 11.26 5.72
CA GLU A 66 5.62 11.62 7.08
C GLU A 66 4.13 11.93 7.15
N LYS A 67 3.62 12.67 6.15
CA LYS A 67 2.22 13.07 6.02
C LYS A 67 1.71 12.76 4.61
N LEU A 68 0.43 12.42 4.53
CA LEU A 68 -0.31 12.23 3.28
C LEU A 68 -0.99 13.55 2.89
N ASP A 69 -0.19 14.57 2.58
CA ASP A 69 -0.68 15.91 2.26
C ASP A 69 -0.94 16.10 0.75
N SER A 70 -1.33 17.32 0.36
CA SER A 70 -1.59 17.67 -1.03
C SER A 70 -0.36 17.50 -1.92
N TYR A 71 0.85 17.75 -1.40
CA TYR A 71 2.09 17.57 -2.16
C TYR A 71 2.33 16.09 -2.47
N PHE A 72 2.19 15.22 -1.46
CA PHE A 72 2.27 13.78 -1.67
C PHE A 72 1.19 13.27 -2.63
N THR A 73 -0.03 13.81 -2.50
CA THR A 73 -1.15 13.46 -3.39
C THR A 73 -0.84 13.80 -4.83
N LEU A 74 -0.30 14.99 -5.10
CA LEU A 74 0.12 15.41 -6.45
C LEU A 74 1.25 14.53 -6.99
N LYS A 75 2.24 14.20 -6.16
CA LYS A 75 3.32 13.28 -6.55
C LYS A 75 2.76 11.93 -6.98
N LEU A 76 1.79 11.40 -6.23
CA LEU A 76 1.17 10.11 -6.51
C LEU A 76 0.24 10.15 -7.73
N SER A 77 -0.47 11.27 -7.96
CA SER A 77 -1.37 11.42 -9.11
C SER A 77 -0.64 11.39 -10.45
N VAL A 78 0.57 11.95 -10.52
CA VAL A 78 1.40 11.96 -11.74
C VAL A 78 1.79 10.55 -12.19
N LEU A 79 1.87 9.58 -11.27
CA LEU A 79 2.21 8.19 -11.59
C LEU A 79 1.07 7.43 -12.28
N ASN A 80 -0.17 7.96 -12.23
CA ASN A 80 -1.35 7.41 -12.88
C ASN A 80 -1.52 5.89 -12.67
N LEU A 81 -1.31 5.44 -11.43
CA LEU A 81 -1.42 4.03 -11.08
C LEU A 81 -2.91 3.65 -10.95
N PRO A 82 -3.38 2.63 -11.70
CA PRO A 82 -4.81 2.35 -11.79
C PRO A 82 -5.39 1.68 -10.54
N LEU A 83 -4.57 1.13 -9.66
CA LEU A 83 -5.00 0.36 -8.49
C LEU A 83 -4.08 0.63 -7.30
N PHE A 84 -4.65 0.78 -6.11
CA PHE A 84 -3.90 0.70 -4.85
C PHE A 84 -4.29 -0.54 -4.05
N LEU A 85 -3.28 -1.25 -3.55
CA LEU A 85 -3.43 -2.32 -2.57
C LEU A 85 -3.02 -1.78 -1.20
N VAL A 86 -3.82 -2.01 -0.17
CA VAL A 86 -3.53 -1.57 1.19
C VAL A 86 -3.51 -2.78 2.11
N ALA A 87 -2.46 -2.97 2.89
CA ALA A 87 -2.37 -4.02 3.89
C ALA A 87 -1.61 -3.49 5.10
N SER A 88 -2.28 -3.32 6.24
CA SER A 88 -1.64 -2.89 7.50
C SER A 88 -0.71 -1.66 7.37
N TYR A 89 -1.18 -0.59 6.70
CA TYR A 89 -0.38 0.65 6.52
C TYR A 89 -0.28 1.49 7.81
N GLY A 90 -1.29 1.44 8.67
CA GLY A 90 -1.24 2.08 10.00
C GLY A 90 -1.44 3.60 10.02
N LYS A 91 -1.80 4.22 8.89
CA LYS A 91 -2.29 5.60 8.83
C LYS A 91 -3.62 5.63 8.06
N ILE A 92 -4.48 6.59 8.40
CA ILE A 92 -5.68 6.89 7.62
C ILE A 92 -5.24 7.48 6.27
N ILE A 93 -5.71 6.88 5.18
CA ILE A 93 -5.47 7.40 3.82
C ILE A 93 -6.57 8.43 3.54
N PRO A 94 -6.21 9.69 3.26
CA PRO A 94 -7.20 10.74 3.02
C PRO A 94 -7.94 10.48 1.69
N LYS A 95 -9.19 10.96 1.63
CA LYS A 95 -10.10 10.71 0.50
C LYS A 95 -9.51 11.11 -0.86
N ASN A 96 -8.79 12.22 -0.91
CA ASN A 96 -8.11 12.69 -2.12
C ASN A 96 -7.07 11.71 -2.69
N ILE A 97 -6.50 10.82 -1.86
CA ILE A 97 -5.64 9.70 -2.30
C ILE A 97 -6.49 8.47 -2.62
N VAL A 98 -7.55 8.22 -1.84
CA VAL A 98 -8.49 7.10 -2.08
C VAL A 98 -9.13 7.16 -3.46
N ASP A 99 -9.40 8.36 -3.94
CA ASP A 99 -10.09 8.62 -5.21
C ASP A 99 -9.11 8.71 -6.43
N LEU A 100 -7.79 8.61 -6.23
CA LEU A 100 -6.80 8.65 -7.32
C LEU A 100 -6.87 7.45 -8.29
N PRO A 101 -6.86 6.19 -7.83
CA PRO A 101 -6.77 5.04 -8.72
C PRO A 101 -8.10 4.81 -9.44
N LYS A 102 -8.07 4.74 -10.78
CA LYS A 102 -9.27 4.53 -11.61
C LYS A 102 -10.05 3.25 -11.26
N ASN A 103 -9.34 2.18 -10.86
CA ASN A 103 -9.93 0.90 -10.49
C ASN A 103 -10.16 0.78 -8.97
N GLY A 104 -9.95 1.85 -8.21
CA GLY A 104 -10.19 1.91 -6.78
C GLY A 104 -9.07 1.34 -5.92
N ILE A 105 -9.43 1.04 -4.67
CA ILE A 105 -8.52 0.55 -3.63
C ILE A 105 -9.01 -0.81 -3.14
N LEU A 106 -8.09 -1.76 -3.01
CA LEU A 106 -8.34 -3.04 -2.35
C LEU A 106 -7.59 -3.09 -1.02
N ASN A 107 -8.33 -3.18 0.08
CA ASN A 107 -7.77 -3.32 1.42
C ASN A 107 -7.76 -4.79 1.84
N ILE A 108 -6.57 -5.30 2.16
CA ILE A 108 -6.33 -6.66 2.63
C ILE A 108 -6.31 -6.62 4.15
N HIS A 109 -7.34 -7.19 4.77
CA HIS A 109 -7.44 -7.30 6.21
C HIS A 109 -7.27 -8.78 6.63
N PRO A 110 -6.50 -9.08 7.69
CA PRO A 110 -6.24 -10.47 8.13
C PRO A 110 -7.48 -11.16 8.74
N SER A 111 -8.59 -10.46 8.91
CA SER A 111 -9.84 -11.03 9.41
C SER A 111 -10.80 -11.35 8.28
N LEU A 112 -11.48 -12.50 8.37
CA LEU A 112 -12.67 -12.81 7.57
C LEU A 112 -13.80 -11.86 8.00
N TYR A 113 -13.85 -10.65 7.43
CA TYR A 113 -14.97 -9.75 7.69
C TYR A 113 -16.12 -10.14 6.76
N LEU A 114 -16.97 -11.06 7.22
CA LEU A 114 -18.30 -11.25 6.66
C LEU A 114 -19.18 -10.08 7.11
N ASN A 115 -19.00 -8.90 6.51
CA ASN A 115 -19.94 -7.80 6.66
C ASN A 115 -20.89 -7.80 5.47
N ILE A 116 -22.17 -7.98 5.76
CA ILE A 116 -23.28 -8.03 4.78
C ILE A 116 -23.52 -6.64 4.11
N ALA A 117 -22.60 -5.68 4.29
CA ALA A 117 -22.71 -4.30 3.80
C ALA A 117 -21.80 -3.96 2.59
N ASP A 118 -20.88 -4.83 2.17
CA ASP A 118 -19.92 -4.52 1.07
C ASP A 118 -20.50 -4.62 -0.36
N ARG A 119 -21.83 -4.60 -0.50
CA ARG A 119 -22.51 -4.61 -1.81
C ARG A 119 -22.67 -3.23 -2.46
N LEU A 120 -21.89 -2.21 -2.08
CA LEU A 120 -22.11 -0.83 -2.53
C LEU A 120 -20.95 -0.12 -3.23
N LEU A 121 -19.80 -0.74 -3.46
CA LEU A 121 -18.71 -0.10 -4.24
C LEU A 121 -18.45 -0.70 -5.62
N CYS A 122 -19.32 -1.59 -6.10
CA CYS A 122 -19.34 -1.98 -7.50
C CYS A 122 -20.72 -1.68 -8.10
N LYS A 123 -21.01 -0.39 -8.33
CA LYS A 123 -22.02 -0.05 -9.33
C LYS A 123 -21.33 -0.01 -10.70
N PRO A 124 -21.80 -0.77 -11.70
CA PRO A 124 -21.39 -0.54 -13.08
C PRO A 124 -21.81 0.89 -13.45
N ARG A 125 -20.86 1.69 -13.95
CA ARG A 125 -21.21 2.94 -14.64
C ARG A 125 -21.93 2.54 -15.93
N SER A 126 -23.25 2.71 -15.94
CA SER A 126 -24.01 3.00 -17.17
C SER A 126 -23.58 4.35 -17.73
#